data_AF-A0A226EE30-F1
#
_entry.id   AF-A0A226EE30-F1
#
_cell.length_a   1.000
_cell.length_b   1.000
_cell.length_c   1.000
_cell.angle_alpha   90.00
_cell.angle_beta   90.00
_cell.angle_gamma   90.00
#
_symmetry.space_group_name_H-M   'P 1'
#
loop_
_entity.id
_entity.type
_entity.pdbx_description
1 polymer ?
#
loop_
_entity_poly.entity_id
_entity_poly.type
_entity_poly.pdbx_seq_one_letter_code
_entity_poly.pdbx_strand_id
1 'polypeptide(L)'
;MDSAEPYFPSSPPPLQRLPSTEATPKKKRRQVEKTPLPLRVKREIYRSKKPGQLTKRQKTVPRTLHFDHDDAAGPSGSHNCTQSRSNIGNSGDGGLGSSGKWLDKDTPKKNWICVKVQDLGCVDATCQMCERERIRYVHTMTHEDYGELEVGCICAGHLSGDISLSKERQAKLEQRLKRRENFPKLKNWKVSAKKNSYIVFQRGGKKYWVVVTRPGGKYSAMVEDKSPDGEKKYVRSFNDACNTEEEAQLAAFDYLFPPKLDFNRGGVDPDFGCYLILKTT
;
A
#
# COMPACT_ATOMS: atom_id res chain seq x y z
N MET A 1 60.21 -4.76 25.84
CA MET A 1 58.83 -5.14 25.51
C MET A 1 57.94 -4.07 26.10
N ASP A 2 57.62 -3.11 25.25
CA ASP A 2 56.77 -1.97 25.53
C ASP A 2 55.40 -2.40 26.01
N SER A 3 54.89 -1.73 27.04
CA SER A 3 53.48 -1.76 27.40
C SER A 3 53.11 -0.35 27.82
N ALA A 4 52.66 0.41 26.83
CA ALA A 4 52.12 1.75 26.99
C ALA A 4 50.70 1.64 27.58
N GLU A 5 50.50 2.21 28.76
CA GLU A 5 49.16 2.47 29.29
C GLU A 5 48.57 3.76 28.66
N PRO A 6 47.29 3.77 28.29
CA PRO A 6 46.65 4.93 27.68
C PRO A 6 46.25 5.98 28.73
N TYR A 7 46.77 7.20 28.55
CA TYR A 7 46.44 8.42 29.28
C TYR A 7 45.00 8.87 28.95
N PHE A 8 44.10 8.82 29.93
CA PHE A 8 42.76 9.40 29.85
C PHE A 8 42.79 10.86 30.35
N PRO A 9 42.57 11.88 29.50
CA PRO A 9 42.42 13.24 29.98
C PRO A 9 41.03 13.46 30.61
N SER A 10 41.04 13.90 31.86
CA SER A 10 39.91 14.35 32.65
C SER A 10 39.19 15.54 32.03
N SER A 11 37.85 15.43 32.00
CA SER A 11 36.76 16.41 31.87
C SER A 11 37.06 17.84 31.36
N PRO A 12 36.31 18.34 30.36
CA PRO A 12 36.43 19.72 29.91
C PRO A 12 35.87 20.72 30.96
N PRO A 13 36.45 21.94 31.06
CA PRO A 13 35.95 22.97 31.95
C PRO A 13 34.58 23.53 31.49
N PRO A 14 33.75 24.03 32.44
CA PRO A 14 32.43 24.53 32.13
C PRO A 14 32.49 25.81 31.28
N LEU A 15 31.72 25.82 30.17
CA LEU A 15 31.57 26.97 29.27
C LEU A 15 30.95 28.16 30.01
N GLN A 16 31.68 29.27 30.06
CA GLN A 16 31.19 30.55 30.56
C GLN A 16 30.13 31.11 29.62
N ARG A 17 29.03 31.57 30.21
CA ARG A 17 27.84 32.08 29.52
C ARG A 17 28.11 33.50 29.02
N LEU A 18 28.21 33.68 27.70
CA LEU A 18 28.29 35.02 27.09
C LEU A 18 26.93 35.73 27.14
N PRO A 19 26.91 37.06 27.40
CA PRO A 19 25.68 37.84 27.47
C PRO A 19 25.04 38.03 26.08
N SER A 20 23.72 37.83 26.02
CA SER A 20 22.89 38.09 24.85
C SER A 20 22.69 39.59 24.65
N THR A 21 23.22 40.14 23.56
CA THR A 21 22.87 41.48 23.08
C THR A 21 22.19 41.40 21.72
N GLU A 22 21.20 42.29 21.58
CA GLU A 22 20.60 42.82 20.35
C GLU A 22 19.33 42.15 19.80
N ALA A 23 18.24 42.78 20.20
CA ALA A 23 16.94 42.81 19.54
C ALA A 23 17.05 43.29 18.09
N THR A 24 16.31 42.63 17.20
CA THR A 24 16.04 43.10 15.84
C THR A 24 14.53 43.28 15.60
N PRO A 25 14.14 44.21 14.71
CA PRO A 25 12.86 44.90 14.81
C PRO A 25 11.70 44.20 14.09
N LYS A 26 10.51 44.32 14.69
CA LYS A 26 9.21 43.88 14.18
C LYS A 26 8.92 44.47 12.78
N LYS A 27 8.86 43.61 11.75
CA LYS A 27 8.31 43.98 10.43
C LYS A 27 6.79 44.15 10.53
N LYS A 28 6.33 45.41 10.37
CA LYS A 28 4.92 45.78 10.18
C LYS A 28 4.34 45.03 8.98
N ARG A 29 3.36 44.17 9.23
CA ARG A 29 2.56 43.49 8.21
C ARG A 29 1.54 44.51 7.68
N ARG A 30 1.73 44.96 6.42
CA ARG A 30 0.73 45.75 5.68
C ARG A 30 -0.58 44.94 5.62
N GLN A 31 -1.65 45.49 6.17
CA GLN A 31 -3.00 45.00 5.95
C GLN A 31 -3.41 45.40 4.53
N VAL A 32 -3.74 44.41 3.69
CA VAL A 32 -4.41 44.63 2.42
C VAL A 32 -5.90 44.50 2.73
N GLU A 33 -6.55 45.65 2.76
CA GLU A 33 -8.00 45.82 2.89
C GLU A 33 -8.67 45.20 1.66
N LYS A 34 -9.50 44.17 1.87
CA LYS A 34 -10.26 43.52 0.81
C LYS A 34 -11.60 44.23 0.67
N THR A 35 -11.75 45.02 -0.38
CA THR A 35 -13.03 45.58 -0.83
C THR A 35 -13.94 44.43 -1.31
N PRO A 36 -15.18 44.28 -0.81
CA PRO A 36 -16.12 43.26 -1.28
C PRO A 36 -16.76 43.67 -2.61
N LEU A 37 -16.78 42.76 -3.59
CA LEU A 37 -17.57 42.92 -4.83
C LEU A 37 -19.05 42.59 -4.56
N PRO A 38 -20.00 43.35 -5.15
CA PRO A 38 -21.43 43.21 -4.84
C PRO A 38 -22.13 42.07 -5.59
N LEU A 39 -23.11 41.47 -4.90
CA LEU A 39 -24.05 40.44 -5.37
C LEU A 39 -25.29 41.07 -6.00
N ARG A 40 -25.55 40.83 -7.31
CA ARG A 40 -26.87 40.84 -8.01
C ARG A 40 -26.58 40.70 -9.53
N VAL A 41 -27.23 39.87 -10.36
CA VAL A 41 -28.67 39.70 -10.63
C VAL A 41 -28.92 38.37 -11.40
N LYS A 42 -29.95 37.63 -10.96
CA LYS A 42 -31.03 36.85 -11.65
C LYS A 42 -30.78 36.34 -13.09
N ARG A 43 -30.89 35.03 -13.35
CA ARG A 43 -32.10 34.21 -13.70
C ARG A 43 -32.67 34.49 -15.11
N GLU A 44 -33.09 33.40 -15.75
CA GLU A 44 -33.64 33.25 -17.11
C GLU A 44 -32.53 33.17 -18.17
N ILE A 45 -32.32 32.03 -18.84
CA ILE A 45 -33.05 31.66 -20.05
C ILE A 45 -32.77 30.16 -20.36
N TYR A 46 -33.79 29.29 -20.27
CA TYR A 46 -34.35 28.47 -21.35
C TYR A 46 -35.18 27.32 -20.78
N ARG A 47 -36.48 27.46 -20.98
CA ARG A 47 -37.56 26.53 -20.72
C ARG A 47 -37.62 25.51 -21.87
N SER A 48 -37.99 24.28 -21.53
CA SER A 48 -38.74 23.32 -22.38
C SER A 48 -38.14 22.81 -23.70
N LYS A 49 -37.83 21.50 -23.75
CA LYS A 49 -38.29 20.55 -24.79
C LYS A 49 -37.95 19.09 -24.43
N LYS A 50 -39.00 18.28 -24.27
CA LYS A 50 -39.11 16.82 -24.50
C LYS A 50 -40.53 16.62 -25.08
N PRO A 51 -40.92 15.47 -25.68
CA PRO A 51 -40.18 14.31 -26.20
C PRO A 51 -40.56 14.00 -27.67
N GLY A 52 -39.92 13.01 -28.33
CA GLY A 52 -40.34 12.60 -29.68
C GLY A 52 -39.55 11.47 -30.33
N GLN A 53 -40.05 10.24 -30.10
CA GLN A 53 -40.11 9.06 -30.96
C GLN A 53 -38.88 8.43 -31.66
N LEU A 54 -38.86 7.10 -31.51
CA LEU A 54 -38.04 6.09 -32.17
C LEU A 54 -38.16 6.12 -33.70
N THR A 55 -37.05 5.82 -34.38
CA THR A 55 -37.09 5.00 -35.60
C THR A 55 -36.06 3.88 -35.52
N LYS A 56 -36.53 2.66 -35.75
CA LYS A 56 -35.72 1.45 -35.91
C LYS A 56 -34.95 1.55 -37.23
N ARG A 57 -33.63 1.37 -37.20
CA ARG A 57 -32.88 0.90 -38.37
C ARG A 57 -31.85 -0.13 -37.94
N GLN A 58 -32.18 -1.37 -38.26
CA GLN A 58 -31.25 -2.48 -38.39
C GLN A 58 -30.15 -2.08 -39.38
N LYS A 59 -28.89 -2.22 -38.97
CA LYS A 59 -27.78 -2.36 -39.89
C LYS A 59 -26.90 -3.51 -39.42
N THR A 60 -26.85 -4.48 -40.31
CA THR A 60 -26.07 -5.70 -40.36
C THR A 60 -24.58 -5.43 -40.15
N VAL A 61 -23.94 -6.26 -39.33
CA VAL A 61 -22.48 -6.27 -39.12
C VAL A 61 -21.89 -7.27 -40.12
N PRO A 62 -20.85 -6.92 -40.90
CA PRO A 62 -20.22 -7.86 -41.81
C PRO A 62 -19.33 -8.84 -41.06
N ARG A 63 -19.48 -10.11 -41.45
CA ARG A 63 -18.72 -11.31 -41.06
C ARG A 63 -17.23 -11.09 -41.30
N THR A 64 -16.45 -10.96 -40.22
CA THR A 64 -14.99 -10.91 -40.29
C THR A 64 -14.42 -12.34 -40.26
N LEU A 65 -13.43 -12.54 -41.11
CA LEU A 65 -12.75 -13.80 -41.43
C LEU A 65 -11.99 -14.35 -40.22
N HIS A 66 -12.01 -15.68 -40.06
CA HIS A 66 -11.13 -16.42 -39.17
C HIS A 66 -9.67 -16.20 -39.60
N PHE A 67 -8.84 -15.77 -38.66
CA PHE A 67 -7.40 -15.94 -38.70
C PHE A 67 -7.04 -16.76 -37.47
N ASP A 68 -6.68 -18.02 -37.69
CA ASP A 68 -6.07 -18.89 -36.71
C ASP A 68 -4.64 -18.41 -36.46
N HIS A 69 -4.39 -17.82 -35.29
CA HIS A 69 -3.07 -17.72 -34.70
C HIS A 69 -3.14 -18.24 -33.27
N ASP A 70 -2.65 -19.47 -33.14
CA ASP A 70 -2.18 -20.07 -31.90
C ASP A 70 -1.13 -19.15 -31.26
N ASP A 71 -1.38 -18.75 -30.00
CA ASP A 71 -0.41 -18.48 -28.94
C ASP A 71 -1.13 -17.75 -27.78
N ALA A 72 -1.89 -18.53 -27.01
CA ALA A 72 -2.64 -18.07 -25.86
C ALA A 72 -1.73 -17.83 -24.64
N ALA A 73 -1.07 -16.68 -24.59
CA ALA A 73 -0.67 -16.05 -23.32
C ALA A 73 -1.84 -15.22 -22.79
N GLY A 74 -2.75 -15.87 -22.05
CA GLY A 74 -3.89 -15.25 -21.38
C GLY A 74 -3.64 -14.96 -19.88
N PRO A 75 -4.41 -14.03 -19.27
CA PRO A 75 -3.95 -13.17 -18.17
C PRO A 75 -4.42 -13.60 -16.78
N SER A 76 -3.70 -13.13 -15.74
CA SER A 76 -4.19 -12.95 -14.36
C SER A 76 -5.09 -14.08 -13.81
N GLY A 77 -4.49 -15.22 -13.49
CA GLY A 77 -5.17 -16.28 -12.75
C GLY A 77 -5.44 -15.88 -11.30
N SER A 78 -6.52 -15.14 -11.03
CA SER A 78 -7.13 -15.19 -9.71
C SER A 78 -7.72 -16.58 -9.56
N HIS A 79 -6.95 -17.53 -9.02
CA HIS A 79 -7.47 -18.86 -8.71
C HIS A 79 -8.60 -18.72 -7.70
N ASN A 80 -9.83 -18.97 -8.15
CA ASN A 80 -11.04 -18.90 -7.35
C ASN A 80 -11.09 -20.14 -6.44
N CYS A 81 -10.70 -19.96 -5.18
CA CYS A 81 -10.60 -21.05 -4.20
C CYS A 81 -11.95 -21.39 -3.54
N THR A 82 -13.01 -21.57 -4.33
CA THR A 82 -14.25 -22.23 -3.89
C THR A 82 -14.21 -23.75 -4.07
N GLN A 83 -13.23 -24.28 -4.82
CA GLN A 83 -13.09 -25.73 -5.06
C GLN A 83 -12.28 -26.49 -3.99
N SER A 84 -11.78 -25.82 -2.95
CA SER A 84 -11.27 -26.50 -1.74
C SER A 84 -12.39 -26.86 -0.74
N ARG A 85 -13.66 -26.70 -1.13
CA ARG A 85 -14.83 -27.10 -0.35
C ARG A 85 -15.34 -28.48 -0.78
N SER A 86 -14.76 -29.52 -0.18
CA SER A 86 -15.50 -30.72 0.24
C SER A 86 -14.55 -31.70 0.95
N ASN A 87 -14.27 -31.43 2.23
CA ASN A 87 -14.04 -32.40 3.31
C ASN A 87 -13.05 -31.86 4.34
N ILE A 88 -13.57 -31.11 5.30
CA ILE A 88 -13.02 -31.09 6.65
C ILE A 88 -14.17 -31.54 7.56
N GLY A 89 -14.33 -32.87 7.64
CA GLY A 89 -15.17 -33.58 8.60
C GLY A 89 -16.56 -34.01 8.13
N ASN A 90 -16.69 -35.21 7.57
CA ASN A 90 -17.31 -36.33 8.30
C ASN A 90 -16.93 -37.68 7.66
N SER A 91 -16.64 -38.64 8.52
CA SER A 91 -16.49 -40.10 8.38
C SER A 91 -16.58 -40.77 7.00
N GLY A 92 -15.57 -41.61 6.71
CA GLY A 92 -15.69 -42.86 5.95
C GLY A 92 -15.75 -42.73 4.43
N ASP A 93 -14.83 -43.44 3.76
CA ASP A 93 -14.81 -43.73 2.31
C ASP A 93 -14.20 -42.66 1.36
N GLY A 94 -13.09 -43.01 0.68
CA GLY A 94 -12.85 -42.54 -0.69
C GLY A 94 -12.10 -41.22 -1.00
N GLY A 95 -11.05 -40.86 -0.25
CA GLY A 95 -9.82 -40.20 -0.73
C GLY A 95 -9.82 -39.12 -1.84
N LEU A 96 -10.08 -37.86 -1.47
CA LEU A 96 -9.38 -36.67 -2.00
C LEU A 96 -8.88 -35.85 -0.81
N GLY A 97 -7.94 -36.47 -0.09
CA GLY A 97 -7.58 -36.16 1.29
C GLY A 97 -6.92 -34.79 1.49
N SER A 98 -7.09 -34.28 2.71
CA SER A 98 -6.12 -33.41 3.37
C SER A 98 -4.69 -33.83 3.02
N SER A 99 -3.84 -32.89 2.61
CA SER A 99 -2.41 -33.13 2.28
C SER A 99 -1.49 -32.36 3.24
N GLY A 100 -0.21 -32.73 3.22
CA GLY A 100 0.82 -32.08 4.03
C GLY A 100 0.52 -32.16 5.52
N LYS A 101 0.77 -31.06 6.24
CA LYS A 101 0.54 -30.96 7.69
C LYS A 101 -0.91 -31.12 8.09
N TRP A 102 -1.90 -31.12 7.20
CA TRP A 102 -3.27 -31.46 7.58
C TRP A 102 -3.42 -32.93 8.02
N LEU A 103 -2.53 -33.82 7.57
CA LEU A 103 -2.50 -35.24 7.97
C LEU A 103 -1.64 -35.51 9.20
N ASP A 104 -0.74 -34.59 9.53
CA ASP A 104 0.15 -34.70 10.67
C ASP A 104 -0.63 -34.62 11.99
N LYS A 105 -0.36 -35.53 12.94
CA LYS A 105 -1.02 -35.56 14.25
C LYS A 105 -0.48 -34.49 15.20
N ASP A 106 0.78 -34.12 15.02
CA ASP A 106 1.48 -33.22 15.93
C ASP A 106 1.21 -31.74 15.61
N THR A 107 0.76 -31.43 14.39
CA THR A 107 0.39 -30.08 13.99
C THR A 107 -1.03 -29.70 14.47
N PRO A 108 -1.22 -28.66 15.31
CA PRO A 108 -2.54 -28.18 15.70
C PRO A 108 -3.39 -27.74 14.50
N LYS A 109 -4.70 -28.00 14.52
CA LYS A 109 -5.61 -27.67 13.40
C LYS A 109 -6.48 -26.44 13.61
N LYS A 110 -6.43 -25.85 14.81
CA LYS A 110 -7.27 -24.74 15.27
C LYS A 110 -6.46 -23.85 16.22
N ASN A 111 -7.05 -22.74 16.65
CA ASN A 111 -6.49 -21.80 17.62
C ASN A 111 -5.20 -21.11 17.14
N TRP A 112 -5.03 -20.96 15.83
CA TRP A 112 -3.92 -20.19 15.27
C TRP A 112 -4.26 -18.72 15.16
N ILE A 113 -3.28 -17.87 15.43
CA ILE A 113 -3.38 -16.42 15.34
C ILE A 113 -2.58 -15.95 14.13
N CYS A 114 -3.23 -15.21 13.23
CA CYS A 114 -2.54 -14.57 12.12
C CYS A 114 -1.83 -13.31 12.62
N VAL A 115 -0.51 -13.27 12.50
CA VAL A 115 0.34 -12.19 13.01
C VAL A 115 0.80 -11.22 11.92
N LYS A 116 0.82 -11.69 10.67
CA LYS A 116 1.23 -10.91 9.50
C LYS A 116 0.58 -11.47 8.23
N VAL A 117 0.22 -10.60 7.29
CA VAL A 117 -0.02 -11.00 5.89
C VAL A 117 0.90 -10.21 4.98
N GLN A 118 1.53 -10.86 4.01
CA GLN A 118 2.47 -10.25 3.07
C GLN A 118 2.14 -10.61 1.62
N ASP A 119 2.26 -9.64 0.72
CA ASP A 119 2.26 -9.85 -0.72
C ASP A 119 3.70 -10.01 -1.23
N LEU A 120 4.02 -11.17 -1.79
CA LEU A 120 5.34 -11.46 -2.37
C LEU A 120 5.55 -10.82 -3.76
N GLY A 121 4.51 -10.23 -4.36
CA GLY A 121 4.55 -9.65 -5.69
C GLY A 121 4.38 -10.67 -6.83
N CYS A 122 4.83 -11.91 -6.61
CA CYS A 122 4.60 -13.06 -7.47
C CYS A 122 4.19 -14.29 -6.63
N VAL A 123 3.71 -15.34 -7.30
CA VAL A 123 3.44 -16.63 -6.66
C VAL A 123 4.78 -17.29 -6.37
N ASP A 124 5.31 -17.20 -5.16
CA ASP A 124 6.72 -17.59 -4.87
C ASP A 124 6.92 -18.40 -3.57
N ALA A 125 5.85 -18.65 -2.82
CA ALA A 125 5.91 -19.53 -1.66
C ALA A 125 5.04 -20.77 -1.88
N THR A 126 5.34 -21.86 -1.18
CA THR A 126 4.46 -23.02 -1.05
C THR A 126 3.78 -22.96 0.30
N CYS A 127 2.46 -23.15 0.34
CA CYS A 127 1.70 -23.17 1.58
C CYS A 127 2.20 -24.29 2.51
N GLN A 128 2.75 -23.94 3.67
CA GLN A 128 3.36 -24.91 4.59
C GLN A 128 2.34 -25.84 5.26
N MET A 129 1.05 -25.52 5.21
CA MET A 129 0.01 -26.35 5.82
C MET A 129 -0.48 -27.46 4.89
N CYS A 130 -0.80 -27.14 3.63
CA CYS A 130 -1.23 -28.15 2.66
C CYS A 130 -0.08 -28.74 1.83
N GLU A 131 1.09 -28.08 1.85
CA GLU A 131 2.33 -28.47 1.15
C GLU A 131 2.15 -28.70 -0.36
N ARG A 132 1.10 -28.10 -0.93
CA ARG A 132 0.68 -28.31 -2.33
C ARG A 132 0.52 -27.00 -3.09
N GLU A 133 -0.21 -26.05 -2.51
CA GLU A 133 -0.56 -24.82 -3.21
C GLU A 133 0.62 -23.86 -3.23
N ARG A 134 0.93 -23.31 -4.40
CA ARG A 134 1.83 -22.16 -4.50
C ARG A 134 1.04 -20.87 -4.27
N ILE A 135 1.57 -20.00 -3.42
CA ILE A 135 0.87 -18.83 -2.90
C ILE A 135 1.69 -17.56 -3.14
N ARG A 136 0.96 -16.46 -3.39
CA ARG A 136 1.50 -15.09 -3.47
C ARG A 136 1.28 -14.31 -2.18
N TYR A 137 0.09 -14.47 -1.58
CA TYR A 137 -0.26 -13.84 -0.33
C TYR A 137 -0.01 -14.81 0.81
N VAL A 138 1.01 -14.50 1.61
CA VAL A 138 1.45 -15.34 2.72
C VAL A 138 0.84 -14.82 4.00
N HIS A 139 0.12 -15.68 4.69
CA HIS A 139 -0.34 -15.47 6.06
C HIS A 139 0.66 -16.14 6.99
N THR A 140 1.35 -15.36 7.82
CA THR A 140 2.14 -15.90 8.92
C THR A 140 1.20 -16.15 10.10
N MET A 141 1.08 -17.42 10.47
CA MET A 141 0.20 -17.94 11.52
C MET A 141 1.07 -18.41 12.68
N THR A 142 0.67 -18.11 13.91
CA THR A 142 1.33 -18.57 15.15
C THR A 142 0.36 -19.44 15.95
N HIS A 143 0.91 -20.44 16.65
CA HIS A 143 0.19 -21.22 17.66
C HIS A 143 1.07 -21.35 18.89
N GLU A 144 0.47 -21.26 20.08
CA GLU A 144 1.16 -21.27 21.37
C GLU A 144 2.06 -22.50 21.54
N ASP A 145 1.54 -23.68 21.19
CA ASP A 145 2.25 -24.96 21.36
C ASP A 145 3.04 -25.46 20.13
N TYR A 146 3.21 -24.65 19.07
CA TYR A 146 3.87 -25.14 17.84
C TYR A 146 4.92 -24.21 17.28
N GLY A 147 4.60 -22.93 17.09
CA GLY A 147 5.45 -21.98 16.38
C GLY A 147 4.75 -21.34 15.19
N GLU A 148 5.53 -20.90 14.20
CA GLU A 148 5.05 -20.16 13.03
C GLU A 148 4.87 -21.03 11.79
N LEU A 149 3.81 -20.76 11.01
CA LEU A 149 3.59 -21.30 9.69
C LEU A 149 3.25 -20.20 8.67
N GLU A 150 3.80 -20.32 7.47
CA GLU A 150 3.49 -19.49 6.32
C GLU A 150 2.53 -20.22 5.37
N VAL A 151 1.28 -19.73 5.30
CA VAL A 151 0.19 -20.45 4.65
C VAL A 151 -0.61 -19.55 3.73
N GLY A 152 -1.37 -20.16 2.81
CA GLY A 152 -2.31 -19.44 1.96
C GLY A 152 -3.59 -19.05 2.69
N CYS A 153 -4.33 -18.09 2.14
CA CYS A 153 -5.56 -17.53 2.73
C CYS A 153 -6.57 -18.59 3.21
N ILE A 154 -6.80 -19.67 2.46
CA ILE A 154 -7.77 -20.69 2.85
C ILE A 154 -7.27 -21.51 4.04
N CYS A 155 -6.02 -21.93 4.02
CA CYS A 155 -5.42 -22.65 5.15
C CYS A 155 -5.39 -21.77 6.40
N ALA A 156 -5.01 -20.49 6.26
CA ALA A 156 -5.07 -19.52 7.36
C ALA A 156 -6.48 -19.43 7.97
N GLY A 157 -7.50 -19.32 7.12
CA GLY A 157 -8.89 -19.25 7.56
C GLY A 157 -9.38 -20.47 8.32
N HIS A 158 -8.94 -21.67 7.92
CA HIS A 158 -9.24 -22.89 8.66
C HIS A 158 -8.49 -22.95 9.99
N LEU A 159 -7.20 -22.62 10.01
CA LEU A 159 -6.36 -22.62 11.21
C LEU A 159 -6.86 -21.63 12.27
N SER A 160 -7.34 -20.46 11.85
CA SER A 160 -7.92 -19.45 12.76
C SER A 160 -9.41 -19.62 13.04
N GLY A 161 -10.09 -20.52 12.33
CA GLY A 161 -11.56 -20.66 12.38
C GLY A 161 -12.34 -19.51 11.74
N ASP A 162 -11.70 -18.61 10.97
CA ASP A 162 -12.35 -17.47 10.31
C ASP A 162 -11.77 -17.23 8.89
N ILE A 163 -12.44 -17.84 7.91
CA ILE A 163 -12.11 -17.69 6.49
C ILE A 163 -12.44 -16.29 5.98
N SER A 164 -13.50 -15.65 6.49
CA SER A 164 -13.92 -14.33 6.05
C SER A 164 -12.88 -13.27 6.38
N LEU A 165 -12.36 -13.29 7.62
CA LEU A 165 -11.30 -12.40 8.05
C LEU A 165 -10.00 -12.63 7.26
N SER A 166 -9.67 -13.88 6.95
CA SER A 166 -8.50 -14.20 6.12
C SER A 166 -8.63 -13.63 4.70
N LYS A 167 -9.82 -13.73 4.10
CA LYS A 167 -10.11 -13.11 2.79
C LYS A 167 -10.06 -11.59 2.83
N GLU A 168 -10.57 -10.97 3.89
CA GLU A 168 -10.51 -9.51 4.05
C GLU A 168 -9.06 -9.01 4.07
N ARG A 169 -8.18 -9.70 4.81
CA ARG A 169 -6.75 -9.36 4.87
C ARG A 169 -6.09 -9.45 3.50
N GLN A 170 -6.36 -10.52 2.73
CA GLN A 170 -5.85 -10.63 1.36
C GLN A 170 -6.41 -9.51 0.46
N ALA A 171 -7.72 -9.23 0.55
CA ALA A 171 -8.36 -8.19 -0.25
C ALA A 171 -7.75 -6.80 0.01
N LYS A 172 -7.29 -6.51 1.23
CA LYS A 172 -6.55 -5.26 1.53
C LYS A 172 -5.24 -5.15 0.75
N LEU A 173 -4.49 -6.26 0.59
CA LEU A 173 -3.27 -6.29 -0.22
C LEU A 173 -3.58 -6.19 -1.72
N GLU A 174 -4.65 -6.81 -2.20
CA GLU A 174 -5.12 -6.64 -3.58
C GLU A 174 -5.52 -5.19 -3.88
N GLN A 175 -6.24 -4.53 -2.95
CA GLN A 175 -6.57 -3.12 -3.07
C GLN A 175 -5.32 -2.24 -3.02
N ARG A 176 -4.33 -2.60 -2.20
CA ARG A 176 -3.02 -1.93 -2.19
C ARG A 176 -2.35 -2.00 -3.56
N LEU A 177 -2.37 -3.14 -4.26
CA LEU A 177 -1.82 -3.26 -5.62
C LEU A 177 -2.51 -2.30 -6.60
N LYS A 178 -3.84 -2.25 -6.57
CA LYS A 178 -4.60 -1.29 -7.38
C LYS A 178 -4.23 0.15 -7.05
N ARG A 179 -4.01 0.47 -5.77
CA ARG A 179 -3.53 1.80 -5.35
C ARG A 179 -2.11 2.07 -5.86
N ARG A 180 -1.23 1.07 -5.83
CA ARG A 180 0.15 1.15 -6.33
C ARG A 180 0.18 1.50 -7.82
N GLU A 181 -0.58 0.77 -8.63
CA GLU A 181 -0.68 0.99 -10.09
C GLU A 181 -1.25 2.37 -10.46
N ASN A 182 -2.13 2.90 -9.62
CA ASN A 182 -2.77 4.20 -9.84
C ASN A 182 -1.98 5.37 -9.24
N PHE A 183 -1.02 5.13 -8.35
CA PHE A 183 -0.31 6.18 -7.63
C PHE A 183 0.45 7.15 -8.55
N PRO A 184 1.18 6.69 -9.58
CA PRO A 184 1.77 7.58 -10.59
C PRO A 184 0.75 8.42 -11.37
N LYS A 185 -0.46 7.89 -11.55
CA LYS A 185 -1.51 8.46 -12.41
C LYS A 185 -2.40 9.46 -11.69
N LEU A 186 -2.14 9.76 -10.41
CA LEU A 186 -2.98 10.65 -9.62
C LEU A 186 -2.91 12.09 -10.16
N LYS A 187 -4.08 12.73 -10.32
CA LYS A 187 -4.19 14.08 -10.88
C LYS A 187 -3.57 15.18 -9.99
N ASN A 188 -3.32 14.89 -8.72
CA ASN A 188 -2.77 15.85 -7.75
C ASN A 188 -1.24 15.85 -7.69
N TRP A 189 -0.57 15.07 -8.54
CA TRP A 189 0.84 15.32 -8.84
C TRP A 189 1.02 16.70 -9.46
N LYS A 190 1.98 17.46 -8.93
CA LYS A 190 2.30 18.81 -9.35
C LYS A 190 3.78 18.91 -9.65
N VAL A 191 4.15 19.85 -10.51
CA VAL A 191 5.55 20.16 -10.81
C VAL A 191 5.94 21.42 -10.04
N SER A 192 7.05 21.35 -9.31
CA SER A 192 7.62 22.49 -8.59
C SER A 192 8.36 23.43 -9.53
N ALA A 193 8.68 24.65 -9.07
CA ALA A 193 9.50 25.59 -9.84
C ALA A 193 10.88 25.03 -10.22
N LYS A 194 11.42 24.09 -9.44
CA LYS A 194 12.67 23.36 -9.72
C LYS A 194 12.49 22.17 -10.68
N LYS A 195 11.34 22.06 -11.36
CA LYS A 195 10.97 20.95 -12.25
C LYS A 195 10.94 19.57 -11.57
N ASN A 196 10.81 19.51 -10.25
CA ASN A 196 10.60 18.26 -9.51
C ASN A 196 9.11 17.99 -9.33
N SER A 197 8.68 16.75 -9.58
CA SER A 197 7.32 16.30 -9.33
C SER A 197 7.09 16.09 -7.84
N TYR A 198 5.91 16.46 -7.34
CA TYR A 198 5.54 16.29 -5.94
C TYR A 198 4.05 16.06 -5.76
N ILE A 199 3.70 15.38 -4.66
CA ILE A 199 2.32 15.16 -4.22
C ILE A 199 2.22 15.36 -2.72
N VAL A 200 1.07 15.86 -2.27
CA VAL A 200 0.75 16.05 -0.85
C VAL A 200 -0.55 15.31 -0.57
N PHE A 201 -0.59 14.52 0.49
CA PHE A 201 -1.81 13.85 0.90
C PHE A 201 -1.83 13.60 2.41
N GLN A 202 -3.00 13.25 2.92
CA GLN A 202 -3.22 12.91 4.32
C GLN A 202 -3.39 11.39 4.46
N ARG A 203 -2.84 10.80 5.52
CA ARG A 203 -2.99 9.39 5.86
C ARG A 203 -2.84 9.21 7.37
N GLY A 204 -3.79 8.51 8.00
CA GLY A 204 -3.73 8.23 9.45
C GLY A 204 -3.63 9.49 10.30
N GLY A 205 -4.33 10.56 9.91
CA GLY A 205 -4.27 11.87 10.57
C GLY A 205 -2.97 12.67 10.32
N LYS A 206 -2.02 12.12 9.56
CA LYS A 206 -0.73 12.75 9.25
C LYS A 206 -0.67 13.25 7.82
N LYS A 207 0.04 14.34 7.61
CA LYS A 207 0.28 14.92 6.29
C LYS A 207 1.61 14.44 5.75
N TYR A 208 1.60 13.90 4.54
CA TYR A 208 2.81 13.44 3.86
C TYR A 208 3.12 14.31 2.66
N TRP A 209 4.42 14.55 2.45
CA TRP A 209 4.95 15.21 1.27
C TRP A 209 5.89 14.27 0.55
N VAL A 210 5.55 13.96 -0.71
CA VAL A 210 6.40 13.13 -1.56
C VAL A 210 6.95 14.01 -2.67
N VAL A 211 8.27 14.01 -2.84
CA VAL A 211 8.97 14.76 -3.89
C VAL A 211 9.86 13.79 -4.66
N VAL A 212 9.71 13.76 -5.97
CA VAL A 212 10.57 13.01 -6.87
C VAL A 212 11.58 13.96 -7.49
N THR A 213 12.85 13.60 -7.34
CA THR A 213 13.99 14.39 -7.81
C THR A 213 14.87 13.53 -8.69
N ARG A 214 15.69 14.17 -9.54
CA ARG A 214 16.66 13.48 -10.40
C ARG A 214 18.11 13.93 -10.14
N PRO A 215 18.65 13.74 -8.92
CA PRO A 215 20.03 14.12 -8.62
C PRO A 215 21.00 13.18 -9.37
N GLY A 216 21.99 13.75 -10.06
CA GLY A 216 23.05 12.95 -10.70
C GLY A 216 22.57 11.99 -11.79
N GLY A 217 21.43 12.28 -12.44
CA GLY A 217 20.93 11.52 -13.59
C GLY A 217 20.00 10.35 -13.26
N LYS A 218 19.90 9.92 -12.00
CA LYS A 218 18.96 8.89 -11.52
C LYS A 218 17.80 9.52 -10.76
N TYR A 219 16.62 8.90 -10.81
CA TYR A 219 15.48 9.35 -10.01
C TYR A 219 15.58 8.86 -8.56
N SER A 220 15.04 9.64 -7.64
CA SER A 220 14.88 9.29 -6.22
C SER A 220 13.62 9.95 -5.69
N ALA A 221 12.91 9.24 -4.81
CA ALA A 221 11.82 9.83 -4.06
C ALA A 221 12.26 10.24 -2.66
N MET A 222 11.66 11.31 -2.17
CA MET A 222 11.78 11.80 -0.82
C MET A 222 10.40 11.81 -0.21
N VAL A 223 10.21 11.13 0.92
CA VAL A 223 8.98 11.10 1.69
C VAL A 223 9.21 11.84 3.00
N GLU A 224 8.37 12.82 3.29
CA GLU A 224 8.44 13.63 4.49
C GLU A 224 7.11 13.57 5.23
N ASP A 225 7.14 13.13 6.48
CA ASP A 225 6.03 13.29 7.43
C ASP A 225 6.05 14.75 7.91
N LYS A 226 4.95 15.49 7.73
CA LYS A 226 4.81 16.90 8.11
C LYS A 226 4.21 17.09 9.51
N SER A 227 4.07 16.03 10.30
CA SER A 227 3.77 16.13 11.72
C SER A 227 4.94 16.76 12.50
N PRO A 228 4.71 17.28 13.73
CA PRO A 228 5.76 17.94 14.52
C PRO A 228 7.00 17.07 14.74
N ASP A 229 6.81 15.76 14.93
CA ASP A 229 7.88 14.76 15.12
C ASP A 229 8.21 14.02 13.82
N GLY A 230 7.75 14.55 12.68
CA GLY A 230 7.86 13.91 11.39
C GLY A 230 9.30 13.90 10.88
N GLU A 231 9.70 12.76 10.32
CA GLU A 231 11.00 12.59 9.70
C GLU A 231 10.93 12.71 8.17
N LYS A 232 12.07 13.09 7.58
CA LYS A 232 12.29 13.07 6.13
C LYS A 232 13.16 11.89 5.78
N LYS A 233 12.70 11.08 4.82
CA LYS A 233 13.40 9.89 4.34
C LYS A 233 13.53 9.90 2.82
N TYR A 234 14.72 9.54 2.35
CA TYR A 234 14.97 9.29 0.94
C TYR A 234 14.72 7.81 0.68
N VAL A 235 13.89 7.54 -0.31
CA VAL A 235 13.47 6.20 -0.69
C VAL A 235 13.97 5.93 -2.10
N ARG A 236 14.58 4.76 -2.26
CA ARG A 236 15.01 4.22 -3.55
C ARG A 236 14.18 2.98 -3.86
N SER A 237 14.10 2.63 -5.14
CA SER A 237 13.61 1.32 -5.56
C SER A 237 14.45 0.22 -4.92
N PHE A 238 13.85 -0.96 -4.71
CA PHE A 238 14.55 -2.15 -4.19
C PHE A 238 15.79 -2.53 -5.02
N ASN A 239 15.88 -2.14 -6.29
CA ASN A 239 17.02 -2.42 -7.18
C ASN A 239 18.05 -1.26 -7.26
N ASP A 240 18.07 -0.36 -6.28
CA ASP A 240 19.06 0.72 -6.10
C ASP A 240 19.27 1.74 -7.24
N ALA A 241 18.42 1.70 -8.26
CA ALA A 241 18.28 2.76 -9.25
C ALA A 241 16.82 2.88 -9.68
N CYS A 242 16.18 4.02 -9.41
CA CYS A 242 14.98 4.40 -10.15
C CYS A 242 15.45 5.06 -11.45
N ASN A 243 15.30 4.34 -12.56
CA ASN A 243 15.68 4.83 -13.88
C ASN A 243 14.58 5.74 -14.45
N THR A 244 13.35 5.58 -13.97
CA THR A 244 12.20 6.38 -14.37
C THR A 244 11.61 7.16 -13.19
N GLU A 245 10.87 8.22 -13.52
CA GLU A 245 10.10 8.98 -12.53
C GLU A 245 9.04 8.09 -11.86
N GLU A 246 8.34 7.27 -12.64
CA GLU A 246 7.31 6.35 -12.16
C GLU A 246 7.87 5.35 -11.15
N GLU A 247 9.06 4.78 -11.39
CA GLU A 247 9.72 3.88 -10.43
C GLU A 247 10.00 4.58 -9.09
N ALA A 248 10.39 5.86 -9.10
CA ALA A 248 10.59 6.62 -7.88
C ALA A 248 9.25 6.90 -7.17
N GLN A 249 8.19 7.22 -7.91
CA GLN A 249 6.84 7.37 -7.36
C GLN A 249 6.37 6.06 -6.71
N LEU A 250 6.58 4.92 -7.37
CA LEU A 250 6.24 3.60 -6.85
C LEU A 250 7.08 3.22 -5.62
N ALA A 251 8.37 3.57 -5.60
CA ALA A 251 9.22 3.38 -4.42
C ALA A 251 8.68 4.18 -3.22
N ALA A 252 8.27 5.44 -3.43
CA ALA A 252 7.61 6.23 -2.40
C ALA A 252 6.31 5.57 -1.90
N PHE A 253 5.50 5.04 -2.83
CA PHE A 253 4.29 4.30 -2.49
C PHE A 253 4.59 3.07 -1.64
N ASP A 254 5.58 2.27 -2.03
CA ASP A 254 5.95 1.05 -1.31
C ASP A 254 6.48 1.34 0.09
N TYR A 255 7.17 2.47 0.30
CA TYR A 255 7.57 2.94 1.62
C TYR A 255 6.37 3.38 2.47
N LEU A 256 5.43 4.14 1.89
CA LEU A 256 4.25 4.65 2.58
C LEU A 256 3.23 3.55 2.88
N PHE A 257 3.07 2.61 1.96
CA PHE A 257 2.13 1.51 2.01
C PHE A 257 2.91 0.21 1.78
N PRO A 258 3.55 -0.36 2.81
CA PRO A 258 4.28 -1.60 2.68
C PRO A 258 3.40 -2.73 2.15
N PRO A 259 3.95 -3.72 1.41
CA PRO A 259 3.22 -4.89 0.90
C PRO A 259 2.93 -5.90 2.02
N LYS A 260 2.65 -5.43 3.23
CA LYS A 260 2.39 -6.26 4.40
C LYS A 260 1.43 -5.58 5.38
N LEU A 261 0.72 -6.42 6.13
CA LEU A 261 -0.15 -6.07 7.24
C LEU A 261 0.42 -6.77 8.47
N ASP A 262 0.78 -6.02 9.52
CA ASP A 262 1.34 -6.56 10.77
C ASP A 262 0.30 -6.40 11.89
N PHE A 263 -0.07 -7.49 12.58
CA PHE A 263 -1.13 -7.50 13.62
C PHE A 263 -0.60 -7.64 15.06
N ASN A 264 0.69 -7.92 15.24
CA ASN A 264 1.32 -8.12 16.56
C ASN A 264 1.48 -6.85 17.40
N ARG A 265 1.23 -5.67 16.84
CA ARG A 265 1.24 -4.42 17.60
C ARG A 265 -0.20 -4.08 17.93
N GLY A 266 -0.53 -3.85 19.19
CA GLY A 266 -1.79 -3.26 19.64
C GLY A 266 -2.08 -1.85 19.10
N GLY A 267 -1.48 -1.47 17.97
CA GLY A 267 -1.89 -0.33 17.17
C GLY A 267 -2.93 -0.80 16.16
N VAL A 268 -4.16 -0.28 16.31
CA VAL A 268 -5.08 -0.06 15.20
C VAL A 268 -4.29 0.17 13.91
N ASP A 269 -4.50 -0.71 12.94
CA ASP A 269 -4.01 -0.50 11.58
C ASP A 269 -4.52 0.90 11.17
N PRO A 270 -3.65 1.91 10.96
CA PRO A 270 -4.10 3.28 10.69
C PRO A 270 -4.91 3.39 9.39
N ASP A 271 -4.96 2.31 8.62
CA ASP A 271 -5.78 2.13 7.43
C ASP A 271 -7.29 1.97 7.74
N PHE A 272 -7.72 1.85 9.00
CA PHE A 272 -9.16 1.81 9.36
C PHE A 272 -9.94 3.12 9.09
N GLY A 273 -9.27 4.23 8.72
CA GLY A 273 -9.92 5.57 8.71
C GLY A 273 -9.60 6.53 7.57
N CYS A 274 -9.00 6.13 6.45
CA CYS A 274 -8.76 7.04 5.32
C CYS A 274 -9.25 6.49 3.97
N TYR A 275 -10.50 6.03 3.95
CA TYR A 275 -11.31 6.15 2.74
C TYR A 275 -11.73 7.63 2.63
N LEU A 276 -11.37 8.31 1.54
CA LEU A 276 -11.60 9.74 1.24
C LEU A 276 -10.67 10.65 2.09
N ILE A 277 -9.62 11.28 1.54
CA ILE A 277 -9.74 12.44 0.65
C ILE A 277 -8.65 12.39 -0.44
N LEU A 278 -8.93 11.69 -1.53
CA LEU A 278 -8.46 12.09 -2.86
C LEU A 278 -9.68 12.59 -3.64
N LYS A 279 -10.46 13.51 -3.05
CA LYS A 279 -11.47 14.24 -3.81
C LYS A 279 -10.74 15.28 -4.64
N THR A 280 -10.80 15.07 -5.95
CA THR A 280 -10.60 16.09 -6.98
C THR A 280 -11.45 17.31 -6.65
N THR A 281 -10.79 18.43 -6.32
CA THR A 281 -11.32 19.77 -6.48
C THR A 281 -10.48 20.47 -7.51
#